data_AF-N1RC71-F1
#
_entry.id   AF-N1RC71-F1
#
_cell.length_a   1.000
_cell.length_b   1.000
_cell.length_c   1.000
_cell.angle_alpha   90.00
_cell.angle_beta   90.00
_cell.angle_gamma   90.00
#
_symmetry.space_group_name_H-M   'P 1'
#
loop_
_entity.id
_entity.type
_entity.pdbx_description
1 polymer ?
#
loop_
_entity_poly.entity_id
_entity_poly.type
_entity_poly.pdbx_seq_one_letter_code
_entity_poly.pdbx_strand_id
1 'polypeptide(L)'
;MPALDTSPVSSPVLYPSVTSDFEAANLKYAAKFTQSHLPSPPRRKVAVVACMDSRLDVEKVLGLDLGDAHVIRNAGGRAVEALRSILISQQMLGTREIIVMHHTGCGMQSFSDTDFRSKIRRELKEDVDHMAFLPFSDLRQSVIDDVAFLRKKSDEQFQHSLTLLGRIAQVWSDDEIAGCKTLLAYLKQNNIERLGHVSMEVDTRPNHEFTRRYQNDILQDKQQLDGASVATVRRYFNDWIASNNGTSVAGDVRFTTCIMLDAETLLQLAEAPQDLGLDYNSSEFFRSQYWVKMVDAKSGYEEAFRALLYAGDGLAEYWFHRNRSRRLVVHRKNSENLGVLYYGFAPCELTPHEKAMQDAFKAHMKQGTGIRGDQKKN
;
A
#
# COMPACT_ATOMS: atom_id res chain seq x y z
N MET A 1 -15.90 -22.50 26.03
CA MET A 1 -16.27 -22.22 24.63
C MET A 1 -17.73 -22.57 24.45
N PRO A 2 -18.62 -21.64 24.04
CA PRO A 2 -19.96 -22.02 23.63
C PRO A 2 -19.90 -22.59 22.22
N ALA A 3 -20.63 -23.70 21.99
CA ALA A 3 -20.70 -24.36 20.70
C ALA A 3 -21.40 -23.46 19.65
N LEU A 4 -20.87 -23.46 18.43
CA LEU A 4 -21.47 -22.80 17.27
C LEU A 4 -22.78 -23.50 16.91
N ASP A 5 -23.86 -22.72 16.82
CA ASP A 5 -25.18 -23.15 16.37
C ASP A 5 -25.11 -23.58 14.89
N THR A 6 -25.51 -24.83 14.63
CA THR A 6 -25.48 -25.50 13.32
C THR A 6 -26.84 -25.52 12.62
N SER A 7 -27.80 -24.71 13.07
CA SER A 7 -29.14 -24.65 12.48
C SER A 7 -29.10 -24.16 11.02
N PRO A 8 -29.91 -24.74 10.11
CA PRO A 8 -29.97 -24.35 8.70
C PRO A 8 -30.42 -22.90 8.56
N VAL A 9 -29.78 -22.16 7.65
CA VAL A 9 -30.15 -20.77 7.29
C VAL A 9 -31.60 -20.77 6.81
N SER A 10 -32.50 -20.27 7.66
CA SER A 10 -33.91 -20.08 7.34
C SER A 10 -34.06 -19.14 6.14
N SER A 11 -35.01 -19.44 5.25
CA SER A 11 -35.44 -18.54 4.18
C SER A 11 -35.58 -17.09 4.68
N PRO A 12 -35.22 -16.07 3.88
CA PRO A 12 -35.20 -14.69 4.34
C PRO A 12 -36.58 -14.28 4.86
N VAL A 13 -36.65 -13.97 6.16
CA VAL A 13 -37.84 -13.40 6.78
C VAL A 13 -38.07 -12.04 6.14
N LEU A 14 -39.14 -11.93 5.35
CA LEU A 14 -39.61 -10.66 4.79
C LEU A 14 -40.20 -9.83 5.94
N TYR A 15 -39.36 -8.99 6.55
CA TYR A 15 -39.82 -7.97 7.48
C TYR A 15 -40.64 -6.92 6.71
N PRO A 16 -41.78 -6.45 7.25
CA PRO A 16 -42.49 -5.32 6.67
C PRO A 16 -41.55 -4.11 6.61
N SER A 17 -41.61 -3.39 5.49
CA SER A 17 -40.78 -2.20 5.29
C SER A 17 -41.18 -1.08 6.26
N VAL A 18 -40.20 -0.41 6.84
CA VAL A 18 -40.39 0.75 7.73
C VAL A 18 -40.58 2.08 6.98
N THR A 19 -40.58 2.06 5.64
CA THR A 19 -40.60 3.27 4.81
C THR A 19 -41.82 4.17 5.10
N SER A 20 -43.01 3.59 5.27
CA SER A 20 -44.23 4.36 5.53
C SER A 20 -44.17 5.16 6.83
N ASP A 21 -43.53 4.60 7.86
CA ASP A 21 -43.38 5.26 9.16
C ASP A 21 -42.41 6.44 9.06
N PHE A 22 -41.33 6.27 8.28
CA PHE A 22 -40.37 7.34 7.99
C PHE A 22 -40.98 8.48 7.17
N GLU A 23 -41.82 8.16 6.17
CA GLU A 23 -42.56 9.16 5.41
C GLU A 23 -43.50 9.98 6.31
N ALA A 24 -44.27 9.30 7.17
CA ALA A 24 -45.17 9.95 8.10
C ALA A 24 -44.43 10.84 9.12
N ALA A 25 -43.26 10.40 9.61
CA ALA A 25 -42.40 11.20 10.48
C ALA A 25 -41.82 12.43 9.75
N ASN A 26 -41.35 12.26 8.51
CA ASN A 26 -40.81 13.33 7.70
C ASN A 26 -41.84 14.43 7.39
N LEU A 27 -43.10 14.05 7.11
CA LEU A 27 -44.18 15.03 6.93
C LEU A 27 -44.35 15.94 8.15
N LYS A 28 -44.26 15.38 9.36
CA LYS A 28 -44.33 16.15 10.61
C LYS A 28 -43.11 17.06 10.80
N TYR A 29 -41.93 16.61 10.38
CA TYR A 29 -40.69 17.42 10.41
C TYR A 29 -40.79 18.59 9.42
N ALA A 30 -41.13 18.31 8.16
CA ALA A 30 -41.23 19.30 7.09
C ALA A 30 -42.23 20.42 7.42
N ALA A 31 -43.36 20.09 8.05
CA ALA A 31 -44.37 21.08 8.47
C ALA A 31 -43.86 22.12 9.48
N LYS A 32 -42.75 21.83 10.19
CA LYS A 32 -42.14 22.73 11.19
C LYS A 32 -40.80 23.30 10.75
N PHE A 33 -40.25 22.82 9.64
CA PHE A 33 -38.91 23.18 9.19
C PHE A 33 -38.89 24.61 8.61
N THR A 34 -38.02 25.47 9.17
CA THR A 34 -37.92 26.90 8.79
C THR A 34 -36.50 27.33 8.40
N GLN A 35 -35.56 26.39 8.33
CA GLN A 35 -34.12 26.65 8.24
C GLN A 35 -33.54 26.43 6.83
N SER A 36 -34.36 26.54 5.78
CA SER A 36 -33.93 26.36 4.38
C SER A 36 -32.92 27.40 3.89
N HIS A 37 -32.81 28.53 4.58
CA HIS A 37 -31.90 29.62 4.26
C HIS A 37 -30.46 29.39 4.74
N LEU A 38 -30.20 28.33 5.51
CA LEU A 38 -28.87 28.02 6.01
C LEU A 38 -27.92 27.69 4.84
N PRO A 39 -26.70 28.26 4.83
CA PRO A 39 -25.74 28.00 3.76
C PRO A 39 -25.15 26.58 3.87
N SER A 40 -24.60 26.08 2.76
CA SER A 40 -23.96 24.76 2.71
C SER A 40 -22.67 24.65 3.56
N PRO A 41 -21.76 25.64 3.59
CA PRO A 41 -20.60 25.63 4.49
C PRO A 41 -20.98 25.63 5.98
N PRO A 42 -20.41 24.74 6.82
CA PRO A 42 -20.76 24.67 8.24
C PRO A 42 -20.33 25.92 9.03
N ARG A 43 -21.23 26.46 9.84
CA ARG A 43 -21.03 27.71 10.60
C ARG A 43 -19.82 27.65 11.54
N ARG A 44 -19.62 26.51 12.22
CA ARG A 44 -18.51 26.35 13.19
C ARG A 44 -17.21 25.90 12.54
N LYS A 45 -17.21 25.62 11.22
CA LYS A 45 -16.06 25.09 10.49
C LYS A 45 -15.53 23.77 11.08
N VAL A 46 -16.42 22.92 11.57
CA VAL A 46 -16.10 21.61 12.17
C VAL A 46 -16.60 20.47 11.29
N ALA A 47 -15.80 19.41 11.19
CA ALA A 47 -16.22 18.10 10.71
C ALA A 47 -16.14 17.07 11.86
N VAL A 48 -17.23 16.36 12.12
CA VAL A 48 -17.28 15.29 13.11
C VAL A 48 -17.22 13.95 12.38
N VAL A 49 -16.33 13.06 12.81
CA VAL A 49 -16.23 11.67 12.36
C VAL A 49 -16.72 10.79 13.50
N ALA A 50 -17.78 10.02 13.28
CA ALA A 50 -18.42 9.22 14.33
C ALA A 50 -18.90 7.85 13.83
N CYS A 51 -19.14 6.93 14.76
CA CYS A 51 -19.72 5.63 14.41
C CYS A 51 -21.18 5.76 13.91
N MET A 52 -21.60 4.88 13.01
CA MET A 52 -22.99 4.75 12.53
C MET A 52 -23.96 4.11 13.55
N ASP A 53 -23.50 3.86 14.78
CA ASP A 53 -24.31 3.24 15.84
C ASP A 53 -25.62 4.01 16.08
N SER A 54 -26.74 3.29 16.04
CA SER A 54 -28.09 3.88 16.15
C SER A 54 -28.39 4.52 17.51
N ARG A 55 -27.57 4.23 18.54
CA ARG A 55 -27.70 4.81 19.89
C ARG A 55 -26.93 6.12 20.03
N LEU A 56 -26.08 6.46 19.05
CA LEU A 56 -25.28 7.68 19.07
C LEU A 56 -25.98 8.81 18.31
N ASP A 57 -26.45 9.81 19.06
CA ASP A 57 -27.02 11.06 18.57
C ASP A 57 -25.94 12.16 18.65
N VAL A 58 -25.15 12.31 17.59
CA VAL A 58 -23.94 13.15 17.57
C VAL A 58 -24.29 14.61 17.80
N GLU A 59 -25.35 15.07 17.15
CA GLU A 59 -25.83 16.44 17.21
C GLU A 59 -26.24 16.81 18.64
N LYS A 60 -27.00 15.95 19.34
CA LYS A 60 -27.37 16.21 20.74
C LYS A 60 -26.18 16.12 21.69
N VAL A 61 -25.30 15.14 21.53
CA VAL A 61 -24.12 14.95 22.40
C VAL A 61 -23.19 16.18 22.36
N LEU A 62 -23.04 16.78 21.18
CA LEU A 62 -22.17 17.94 20.98
C LEU A 62 -22.89 19.29 21.06
N GLY A 63 -24.22 19.30 21.23
CA GLY A 63 -25.03 20.52 21.26
C GLY A 63 -24.96 21.30 19.93
N LEU A 64 -25.05 20.58 18.80
CA LEU A 64 -25.00 21.15 17.46
C LEU A 64 -26.40 21.52 16.98
N ASP A 65 -26.54 22.74 16.48
CA ASP A 65 -27.73 23.15 15.73
C ASP A 65 -27.59 22.77 14.23
N LEU A 66 -28.70 22.79 13.50
CA LEU A 66 -28.67 22.62 12.04
C LEU A 66 -27.72 23.63 11.39
N GLY A 67 -26.82 23.14 10.53
CA GLY A 67 -25.82 23.94 9.82
C GLY A 67 -24.51 24.18 10.60
N ASP A 68 -24.35 23.70 11.83
CA ASP A 68 -23.15 23.98 12.63
C ASP A 68 -21.90 23.21 12.17
N ALA A 69 -22.04 21.93 11.85
CA ALA A 69 -20.93 21.04 11.51
C ALA A 69 -21.33 20.04 10.41
N HIS A 70 -20.33 19.51 9.69
CA HIS A 70 -20.52 18.27 8.94
C HIS A 70 -20.43 17.08 9.89
N VAL A 71 -21.33 16.11 9.75
CA VAL A 71 -21.33 14.87 10.53
C VAL A 71 -21.14 13.69 9.57
N ILE A 72 -19.97 13.08 9.62
CA ILE A 72 -19.56 11.94 8.77
C ILE A 72 -19.65 10.68 9.64
N ARG A 73 -20.46 9.70 9.21
CA ARG A 73 -20.70 8.49 9.99
C ARG A 73 -20.42 7.23 9.19
N ASN A 74 -19.67 6.30 9.78
CA ASN A 74 -19.39 4.98 9.21
C ASN A 74 -19.23 3.91 10.31
N ALA A 75 -18.99 2.66 9.92
CA ALA A 75 -18.80 1.57 10.86
C ALA A 75 -17.54 1.82 11.73
N GLY A 76 -17.74 2.02 13.04
CA GLY A 76 -16.66 2.29 13.99
C GLY A 76 -16.21 3.74 14.09
N GLY A 77 -16.61 4.63 13.18
CA GLY A 77 -16.14 6.01 13.13
C GLY A 77 -14.73 6.16 12.58
N ARG A 78 -14.33 5.25 11.68
CA ARG A 78 -12.95 5.13 11.21
C ARG A 78 -12.53 6.30 10.33
N ALA A 79 -11.47 6.99 10.72
CA ALA A 79 -10.96 8.17 10.02
C ALA A 79 -10.45 7.87 8.61
N VAL A 80 -9.87 6.68 8.38
CA VAL A 80 -9.35 6.25 7.08
C VAL A 80 -10.44 6.27 6.01
N GLU A 81 -11.60 5.69 6.30
CA GLU A 81 -12.73 5.68 5.37
C GLU A 81 -13.39 7.06 5.24
N ALA A 82 -13.36 7.87 6.31
CA ALA A 82 -13.91 9.22 6.32
C ALA A 82 -13.05 10.24 5.54
N LEU A 83 -11.79 9.92 5.19
CA LEU A 83 -10.81 10.87 4.66
C LEU A 83 -11.31 11.65 3.43
N ARG A 84 -11.91 10.96 2.45
CA ARG A 84 -12.45 11.59 1.25
C ARG A 84 -13.47 12.70 1.60
N SER A 85 -14.37 12.43 2.54
CA SER A 85 -15.39 13.37 2.99
C SER A 85 -14.79 14.53 3.80
N ILE A 86 -13.78 14.25 4.63
CA ILE A 86 -13.03 15.26 5.38
C ILE A 86 -12.34 16.24 4.42
N LEU A 87 -11.69 15.74 3.38
CA LEU A 87 -11.00 16.57 2.38
C LEU A 87 -11.99 17.50 1.66
N ILE A 88 -13.14 17.01 1.22
CA ILE A 88 -14.19 17.85 0.62
C ILE A 88 -14.66 18.92 1.62
N SER A 89 -14.95 18.49 2.86
CA SER A 89 -15.40 19.36 3.94
C SER A 89 -14.42 20.52 4.20
N GLN A 90 -13.11 20.25 4.22
CA GLN A 90 -12.11 21.27 4.47
C GLN A 90 -11.83 22.15 3.25
N GLN A 91 -11.63 21.52 2.08
CA GLN A 91 -11.13 22.21 0.89
C GLN A 91 -12.24 22.97 0.17
N MET A 92 -13.43 22.38 0.05
CA MET A 92 -14.54 22.98 -0.69
C MET A 92 -15.48 23.77 0.24
N LEU A 93 -15.63 23.33 1.50
CA LEU A 93 -16.66 23.84 2.42
C LEU A 93 -16.08 24.52 3.67
N GLY A 94 -14.75 24.66 3.75
CA GLY A 94 -14.09 25.59 4.68
C GLY A 94 -13.95 25.13 6.12
N THR A 95 -14.20 23.85 6.45
CA THR A 95 -13.94 23.34 7.80
C THR A 95 -12.44 23.33 8.13
N ARG A 96 -12.08 23.54 9.40
CA ARG A 96 -10.68 23.65 9.86
C ARG A 96 -10.40 22.79 11.10
N GLU A 97 -11.43 22.19 11.66
CA GLU A 97 -11.34 21.35 12.85
C GLU A 97 -12.03 20.02 12.61
N ILE A 98 -11.44 18.95 13.13
CA ILE A 98 -11.98 17.59 13.05
C ILE A 98 -12.14 17.03 14.46
N ILE A 99 -13.32 16.49 14.75
CA ILE A 99 -13.62 15.77 15.99
C ILE A 99 -13.77 14.29 15.65
N VAL A 100 -13.01 13.41 16.30
CA VAL A 100 -13.14 11.94 16.17
C VAL A 100 -13.89 11.40 17.39
N MET A 101 -14.98 10.66 17.15
CA MET A 101 -15.87 10.14 18.19
C MET A 101 -16.16 8.65 17.99
N HIS A 102 -15.43 7.81 18.72
CA HIS A 102 -15.81 6.40 18.88
C HIS A 102 -16.71 6.23 20.11
N HIS A 103 -17.25 5.02 20.33
CA HIS A 103 -18.12 4.75 21.47
C HIS A 103 -17.90 3.35 22.06
N THR A 104 -18.31 3.18 23.32
CA THR A 104 -18.30 1.89 24.02
C THR A 104 -19.37 0.94 23.51
N GLY A 105 -19.13 -0.37 23.62
CA GLY A 105 -20.08 -1.38 23.15
C GLY A 105 -20.26 -1.34 21.64
N CYS A 106 -19.19 -1.01 20.92
CA CYS A 106 -19.17 -0.93 19.47
C CYS A 106 -19.12 -2.31 18.83
N GLY A 107 -19.94 -2.53 17.80
CA GLY A 107 -19.92 -3.78 17.03
C GLY A 107 -18.57 -4.06 16.38
N MET A 108 -17.77 -3.02 16.08
CA MET A 108 -16.43 -3.19 15.51
C MET A 108 -15.40 -3.80 16.47
N GLN A 109 -15.75 -3.97 17.75
CA GLN A 109 -14.95 -4.70 18.74
C GLN A 109 -15.28 -6.19 18.82
N SER A 110 -16.37 -6.64 18.19
CA SER A 110 -16.87 -8.01 18.36
C SER A 110 -16.39 -9.00 17.31
N PHE A 111 -15.51 -8.59 16.38
CA PHE A 111 -15.02 -9.44 15.30
C PHE A 111 -13.64 -9.04 14.82
N SER A 112 -12.96 -9.97 14.13
CA SER A 112 -11.76 -9.71 13.33
C SER A 112 -12.11 -9.74 11.84
N ASP A 113 -11.27 -9.12 11.01
CA ASP A 113 -11.39 -9.16 9.55
C ASP A 113 -11.46 -10.61 9.03
N THR A 114 -10.61 -11.48 9.56
CA THR A 114 -10.57 -12.91 9.18
C THR A 114 -11.89 -13.62 9.49
N ASP A 115 -12.45 -13.39 10.68
CA ASP A 115 -13.70 -14.02 11.10
C ASP A 115 -14.87 -13.53 10.25
N PHE A 116 -14.91 -12.22 9.97
CA PHE A 116 -16.00 -11.62 9.22
C PHE A 116 -15.96 -11.98 7.73
N ARG A 117 -14.78 -11.98 7.10
CA ARG A 117 -14.60 -12.51 5.73
C ARG A 117 -15.05 -13.96 5.64
N SER A 118 -14.67 -14.79 6.63
CA SER A 118 -15.09 -16.19 6.69
C SER A 118 -16.61 -16.34 6.82
N LYS A 119 -17.27 -15.46 7.59
CA LYS A 119 -18.72 -15.43 7.70
C LYS A 119 -19.39 -15.07 6.38
N ILE A 120 -18.91 -14.01 5.70
CA ILE A 120 -19.45 -13.57 4.40
C ILE A 120 -19.32 -14.67 3.34
N ARG A 121 -18.15 -15.30 3.22
CA ARG A 121 -17.96 -16.42 2.27
C ARG A 121 -18.90 -17.58 2.55
N ARG A 122 -19.17 -17.89 3.82
CA ARG A 122 -20.09 -18.98 4.18
C ARG A 122 -21.54 -18.66 3.86
N GLU A 123 -22.00 -17.46 4.20
CA GLU A 123 -23.42 -17.09 4.14
C GLU A 123 -23.83 -16.49 2.80
N LEU A 124 -23.03 -15.59 2.25
CA LEU A 124 -23.34 -14.84 1.03
C LEU A 124 -22.67 -15.44 -0.21
N LYS A 125 -21.67 -16.32 -0.03
CA LYS A 125 -20.87 -16.92 -1.11
C LYS A 125 -20.07 -15.90 -1.93
N GLU A 126 -19.79 -14.73 -1.35
CA GLU A 126 -19.02 -13.66 -1.96
C GLU A 126 -17.58 -13.63 -1.45
N ASP A 127 -16.64 -13.24 -2.31
CA ASP A 127 -15.25 -12.99 -1.93
C ASP A 127 -15.02 -11.50 -1.62
N VAL A 128 -14.54 -11.24 -0.41
CA VAL A 128 -14.35 -9.90 0.16
C VAL A 128 -12.95 -9.74 0.75
N ASP A 129 -11.97 -10.54 0.31
CA ASP A 129 -10.59 -10.45 0.79
C ASP A 129 -9.93 -9.11 0.47
N HIS A 130 -10.35 -8.48 -0.62
CA HIS A 130 -9.91 -7.15 -1.03
C HIS A 130 -10.49 -6.02 -0.17
N MET A 131 -11.45 -6.31 0.71
CA MET A 131 -12.09 -5.31 1.58
C MET A 131 -11.50 -5.35 2.99
N ALA A 132 -11.05 -4.20 3.49
CA ALA A 132 -10.71 -4.03 4.90
C ALA A 132 -11.95 -3.55 5.65
N PHE A 133 -12.39 -4.30 6.68
CA PHE A 133 -13.56 -3.91 7.49
C PHE A 133 -13.18 -3.06 8.70
N LEU A 134 -11.89 -2.85 8.93
CA LEU A 134 -11.35 -1.91 9.92
C LEU A 134 -11.83 -2.16 11.37
N PRO A 135 -11.87 -3.42 11.88
CA PRO A 135 -12.19 -3.67 13.28
C PRO A 135 -11.09 -3.13 14.21
N PHE A 136 -11.39 -3.05 15.50
CA PHE A 136 -10.42 -2.70 16.53
C PHE A 136 -10.75 -3.39 17.84
N SER A 137 -9.74 -3.82 18.60
CA SER A 137 -9.94 -4.48 19.90
C SER A 137 -10.01 -3.48 21.05
N ASP A 138 -9.12 -2.48 21.03
CA ASP A 138 -9.05 -1.42 22.05
C ASP A 138 -9.68 -0.12 21.54
N LEU A 139 -10.74 0.32 22.24
CA LEU A 139 -11.48 1.53 21.91
C LEU A 139 -10.65 2.81 22.06
N ARG A 140 -9.83 2.90 23.10
CA ARG A 140 -9.03 4.10 23.35
C ARG A 140 -7.92 4.20 22.31
N GLN A 141 -7.27 3.08 22.03
CA GLN A 141 -6.22 3.02 21.03
C GLN A 141 -6.75 3.35 19.64
N SER A 142 -7.94 2.88 19.27
CA SER A 142 -8.51 3.19 17.95
C SER A 142 -8.77 4.69 17.74
N VAL A 143 -9.17 5.43 18.78
CA VAL A 143 -9.29 6.90 18.70
C VAL A 143 -7.92 7.55 18.53
N ILE A 144 -6.90 7.07 19.28
CA ILE A 144 -5.53 7.60 19.19
C ILE A 144 -4.98 7.38 17.77
N ASP A 145 -5.15 6.19 17.22
CA ASP A 145 -4.67 5.81 15.88
C ASP A 145 -5.32 6.66 14.80
N ASP A 146 -6.65 6.86 14.88
CA ASP A 146 -7.39 7.64 13.89
C ASP A 146 -7.07 9.15 13.98
N VAL A 147 -6.85 9.69 15.19
CA VAL A 147 -6.33 11.05 15.36
C VAL A 147 -4.90 11.18 14.84
N ALA A 148 -4.04 10.19 15.08
CA ALA A 148 -2.67 10.17 14.57
C ALA A 148 -2.64 10.09 13.04
N PHE A 149 -3.51 9.28 12.44
CA PHE A 149 -3.71 9.21 10.99
C PHE A 149 -4.08 10.57 10.40
N LEU A 150 -5.05 11.27 10.99
CA LEU A 150 -5.46 12.61 10.51
C LEU A 150 -4.40 13.69 10.75
N ARG A 151 -3.50 13.49 11.73
CA ARG A 151 -2.38 14.39 12.01
C ARG A 151 -1.18 14.12 11.12
N LYS A 152 -0.96 12.87 10.70
CA LYS A 152 0.10 12.50 9.75
C LYS A 152 -0.25 13.13 8.40
N LYS A 153 0.47 14.20 8.06
CA LYS A 153 0.34 14.91 6.79
C LYS A 153 0.54 13.91 5.64
N SER A 154 -0.38 13.88 4.69
CA SER A 154 -0.24 13.13 3.43
C SER A 154 1.11 13.38 2.74
N ASP A 155 1.70 14.57 2.94
CA ASP A 155 3.03 14.91 2.47
C ASP A 155 4.14 14.08 3.13
N GLU A 156 4.08 13.80 4.43
CA GLU A 156 5.13 13.00 5.10
C GLU A 156 5.07 11.54 4.66
N GLN A 157 3.88 10.97 4.47
CA GLN A 157 3.71 9.62 3.93
C GLN A 157 4.17 9.52 2.48
N PHE A 158 3.84 10.53 1.67
CA PHE A 158 4.31 10.63 0.29
C PHE A 158 5.83 10.80 0.23
N GLN A 159 6.42 11.68 1.05
CA GLN A 159 7.87 11.88 1.13
C GLN A 159 8.60 10.64 1.67
N HIS A 160 8.03 9.94 2.64
CA HIS A 160 8.57 8.66 3.13
C HIS A 160 8.55 7.61 2.03
N SER A 161 7.44 7.49 1.29
CA SER A 161 7.34 6.59 0.14
C SER A 161 8.35 6.93 -0.96
N LEU A 162 8.52 8.21 -1.29
CA LEU A 162 9.55 8.66 -2.24
C LEU A 162 10.97 8.36 -1.74
N THR A 163 11.23 8.53 -0.45
CA THR A 163 12.51 8.21 0.17
C THR A 163 12.82 6.72 0.05
N LEU A 164 11.85 5.85 0.38
CA LEU A 164 11.99 4.39 0.24
C LEU A 164 12.25 3.98 -1.21
N LEU A 165 11.46 4.51 -2.15
CA LEU A 165 11.63 4.24 -3.58
C LEU A 165 12.99 4.72 -4.10
N GLY A 166 13.43 5.90 -3.68
CA GLY A 166 14.73 6.45 -4.05
C GLY A 166 15.90 5.61 -3.50
N ARG A 167 15.75 5.02 -2.30
CA ARG A 167 16.78 4.15 -1.72
C ARG A 167 17.00 2.86 -2.49
N ILE A 168 16.00 2.33 -3.20
CA ILE A 168 16.14 1.08 -3.98
C ILE A 168 17.22 1.22 -5.07
N ALA A 169 17.27 2.35 -5.76
CA ALA A 169 18.29 2.59 -6.76
C ALA A 169 19.69 2.73 -6.15
N GLN A 170 19.80 3.35 -4.97
CA GLN A 170 21.06 3.48 -4.25
C GLN A 170 21.59 2.12 -3.80
N VAL A 171 20.74 1.29 -3.20
CA VAL A 171 21.13 -0.04 -2.71
C VAL A 171 21.57 -0.95 -3.85
N TRP A 172 20.86 -0.96 -4.97
CA TRP A 172 21.30 -1.71 -6.15
C TRP A 172 22.67 -1.25 -6.67
N SER A 173 22.88 0.07 -6.71
CA SER A 173 24.16 0.61 -7.15
C SER A 173 25.30 0.24 -6.20
N ASP A 174 25.07 0.28 -4.89
CA ASP A 174 26.07 -0.08 -3.89
C ASP A 174 26.46 -1.57 -4.00
N ASP A 175 25.48 -2.43 -4.32
CA ASP A 175 25.66 -3.86 -4.57
C ASP A 175 26.46 -4.16 -5.86
N GLU A 176 26.11 -3.52 -6.98
CA GLU A 176 26.89 -3.67 -8.24
C GLU A 176 28.35 -3.27 -8.03
N ILE A 177 28.59 -2.24 -7.23
CA ILE A 177 29.94 -1.80 -6.86
C ILE A 177 30.66 -2.85 -6.03
N ALA A 178 30.00 -3.40 -5.01
CA ALA A 178 30.58 -4.46 -4.19
C ALA A 178 30.92 -5.69 -5.05
N GLY A 179 30.06 -6.05 -6.00
CA GLY A 179 30.29 -7.10 -6.98
C GLY A 179 31.49 -6.81 -7.90
N CYS A 180 31.57 -5.61 -8.47
CA CYS A 180 32.71 -5.19 -9.29
C CYS A 180 34.02 -5.21 -8.51
N LYS A 181 34.03 -4.73 -7.25
CA LYS A 181 35.21 -4.80 -6.37
C LYS A 181 35.65 -6.24 -6.12
N THR A 182 34.69 -7.12 -5.85
CA THR A 182 34.95 -8.55 -5.62
C THR A 182 35.51 -9.22 -6.86
N LEU A 183 34.93 -8.95 -8.04
CA LEU A 183 35.42 -9.47 -9.32
C LEU A 183 36.82 -8.93 -9.64
N LEU A 184 37.07 -7.63 -9.48
CA LEU A 184 38.39 -7.04 -9.69
C LEU A 184 39.44 -7.63 -8.75
N ALA A 185 39.10 -7.85 -7.48
CA ALA A 185 39.99 -8.51 -6.52
C ALA A 185 40.31 -9.94 -6.97
N TYR A 186 39.30 -10.70 -7.41
CA TYR A 186 39.49 -12.05 -7.96
C TYR A 186 40.37 -12.07 -9.21
N LEU A 187 40.11 -11.19 -10.19
CA LEU A 187 40.90 -11.12 -11.42
C LEU A 187 42.37 -10.79 -11.15
N LYS A 188 42.63 -9.86 -10.24
CA LYS A 188 44.00 -9.53 -9.80
C LYS A 188 44.68 -10.69 -9.09
N GLN A 189 44.00 -11.33 -8.15
CA GLN A 189 44.57 -12.45 -7.38
C GLN A 189 44.94 -13.63 -8.27
N ASN A 190 44.17 -13.86 -9.33
CA ASN A 190 44.40 -14.93 -10.30
C ASN A 190 45.22 -14.48 -11.52
N ASN A 191 45.70 -13.23 -11.54
CA ASN A 191 46.44 -12.60 -12.64
C ASN A 191 45.74 -12.73 -14.02
N ILE A 192 44.41 -12.74 -14.00
CA ILE A 192 43.57 -12.79 -15.20
C ILE A 192 43.54 -11.36 -15.78
N GLU A 193 43.76 -11.23 -17.09
CA GLU A 193 43.71 -9.96 -17.85
C GLU A 193 44.76 -8.86 -17.53
N ARG A 194 45.86 -9.16 -16.79
CA ARG A 194 46.95 -8.19 -16.49
C ARG A 194 46.49 -6.91 -15.76
N LEU A 195 45.43 -7.00 -14.96
CA LEU A 195 44.83 -5.86 -14.24
C LEU A 195 45.60 -5.39 -12.98
N GLY A 196 46.81 -5.91 -12.73
CA GLY A 196 47.60 -5.60 -11.53
C GLY A 196 47.95 -4.12 -11.35
N HIS A 197 47.88 -3.32 -12.42
CA HIS A 197 48.19 -1.89 -12.43
C HIS A 197 46.99 -0.97 -12.07
N VAL A 198 45.76 -1.49 -12.03
CA VAL A 198 44.56 -0.70 -11.71
C VAL A 198 44.46 -0.54 -10.18
N SER A 199 44.27 0.66 -9.63
CA SER A 199 44.13 0.84 -8.17
C SER A 199 42.76 0.34 -7.65
N MET A 200 42.72 -0.22 -6.43
CA MET A 200 41.45 -0.56 -5.75
C MET A 200 40.79 0.65 -5.06
N GLU A 201 41.50 1.78 -4.98
CA GLU A 201 41.02 2.99 -4.30
C GLU A 201 40.33 3.99 -5.25
N VAL A 202 40.18 3.65 -6.54
CA VAL A 202 39.42 4.49 -7.47
C VAL A 202 37.98 4.58 -6.94
N ASP A 203 37.43 5.79 -6.90
CA ASP A 203 36.05 6.01 -6.49
C ASP A 203 35.12 5.25 -7.44
N THR A 204 34.63 4.10 -6.96
CA THR A 204 33.75 3.22 -7.71
C THR A 204 32.28 3.59 -7.52
N ARG A 205 31.95 4.62 -6.74
CA ARG A 205 30.55 5.06 -6.57
C ARG A 205 29.94 5.34 -7.94
N PRO A 206 28.61 5.12 -8.14
CA PRO A 206 27.99 5.56 -9.37
C PRO A 206 28.29 7.04 -9.54
N ASN A 207 28.89 7.43 -10.66
CA ASN A 207 29.08 8.85 -10.91
C ASN A 207 27.70 9.53 -10.92
N HIS A 208 27.65 10.83 -10.64
CA HIS A 208 26.37 11.57 -10.58
C HIS A 208 25.52 11.43 -11.86
N GLU A 209 26.16 11.14 -13.00
CA GLU A 209 25.47 10.90 -14.27
C GLU A 209 24.72 9.55 -14.25
N PHE A 210 25.34 8.49 -13.72
CA PHE A 210 24.71 7.19 -13.50
C PHE A 210 23.53 7.30 -12.54
N THR A 211 23.69 7.95 -11.38
CA THR A 211 22.61 8.10 -10.39
C THR A 211 21.45 8.94 -10.93
N ARG A 212 21.73 9.96 -11.76
CA ARG A 212 20.70 10.81 -12.37
C ARG A 212 19.77 10.02 -13.31
N ARG A 213 20.25 8.96 -13.96
CA ARG A 213 19.42 8.10 -14.84
C ARG A 213 18.35 7.32 -14.07
N TYR A 214 18.46 7.22 -12.75
CA TYR A 214 17.53 6.51 -11.88
C TYR A 214 16.70 7.46 -10.99
N GLN A 215 16.78 8.77 -11.22
CA GLN A 215 15.88 9.73 -10.57
C GLN A 215 14.50 9.64 -11.20
N ASN A 216 13.49 9.48 -10.35
CA ASN A 216 12.10 9.44 -10.78
C ASN A 216 11.58 10.86 -11.00
N ASP A 217 10.89 11.07 -12.13
CA ASP A 217 10.00 12.22 -12.26
C ASP A 217 8.74 11.99 -11.45
N ILE A 218 8.30 13.05 -10.78
CA ILE A 218 7.07 13.02 -10.01
C ILE A 218 5.99 13.64 -10.90
N LEU A 219 5.05 12.81 -11.34
CA LEU A 219 3.88 13.25 -12.11
C LEU A 219 2.73 13.50 -11.15
N GLN A 220 2.25 14.75 -11.08
CA GLN A 220 1.11 15.14 -10.24
C GLN A 220 0.16 16.04 -11.03
N ASP A 221 -1.09 15.60 -11.14
CA ASP A 221 -2.19 16.40 -11.66
C ASP A 221 -3.47 15.99 -10.95
N LYS A 222 -3.87 16.78 -9.95
CA LYS A 222 -5.04 16.49 -9.12
C LYS A 222 -6.33 16.48 -9.93
N GLN A 223 -6.43 17.25 -11.02
CA GLN A 223 -7.66 17.31 -11.81
C GLN A 223 -7.85 16.05 -12.65
N GLN A 224 -6.76 15.47 -13.14
CA GLN A 224 -6.80 14.30 -14.02
C GLN A 224 -6.64 12.96 -13.30
N LEU A 225 -5.97 12.94 -12.14
CA LEU A 225 -5.55 11.71 -11.47
C LEU A 225 -6.31 11.37 -10.19
N ASP A 226 -7.09 12.30 -9.61
CA ASP A 226 -7.87 12.03 -8.40
C ASP A 226 -9.01 11.03 -8.68
N GLY A 227 -8.98 9.88 -8.01
CA GLY A 227 -9.91 8.76 -8.25
C GLY A 227 -9.83 8.13 -9.66
N ALA A 228 -8.75 8.39 -10.40
CA ALA A 228 -8.60 7.92 -11.77
C ALA A 228 -8.47 6.39 -11.87
N SER A 229 -9.07 5.80 -12.90
CA SER A 229 -8.84 4.40 -13.26
C SER A 229 -7.41 4.18 -13.75
N VAL A 230 -6.92 2.94 -13.66
CA VAL A 230 -5.59 2.57 -14.21
C VAL A 230 -5.46 2.92 -15.70
N ALA A 231 -6.53 2.75 -16.47
CA ALA A 231 -6.58 3.15 -17.88
C ALA A 231 -6.39 4.67 -18.06
N THR A 232 -6.95 5.48 -17.16
CA THR A 232 -6.79 6.94 -17.18
C THR A 232 -5.37 7.34 -16.79
N VAL A 233 -4.80 6.71 -15.76
CA VAL A 233 -3.39 6.91 -15.36
C VAL A 233 -2.44 6.56 -16.50
N ARG A 234 -2.69 5.44 -17.19
CA ARG A 234 -1.91 5.01 -18.36
C ARG A 234 -2.00 6.00 -19.51
N ARG A 235 -3.20 6.54 -19.80
CA ARG A 235 -3.37 7.56 -20.83
C ARG A 235 -2.58 8.82 -20.48
N TYR A 236 -2.74 9.33 -19.27
CA TYR A 236 -1.99 10.47 -18.77
C TYR A 236 -0.48 10.27 -18.88
N PHE A 237 0.02 9.09 -18.52
CA PHE A 237 1.44 8.76 -18.64
C PHE A 237 1.91 8.75 -20.10
N ASN A 238 1.13 8.20 -21.03
CA ASN A 238 1.44 8.25 -22.46
C ASN A 238 1.46 9.69 -23.01
N ASP A 239 0.53 10.54 -22.57
CA ASP A 239 0.49 11.95 -22.97
C ASP A 239 1.73 12.70 -22.43
N TRP A 240 2.16 12.40 -21.20
CA TRP A 240 3.38 12.92 -20.62
C TRP A 240 4.63 12.44 -21.38
N ILE A 241 4.71 11.16 -21.74
CA ILE A 241 5.80 10.61 -22.57
C ILE A 241 5.90 11.39 -23.89
N ALA A 242 4.78 11.55 -24.59
CA ALA A 242 4.73 12.26 -25.86
C ALA A 242 5.18 13.72 -25.72
N SER A 243 4.74 14.39 -24.65
CA SER A 243 5.10 15.78 -24.36
C SER A 243 6.57 15.99 -24.02
N ASN A 244 7.28 14.93 -23.61
CA ASN A 244 8.71 14.97 -23.26
C ASN A 244 9.61 14.39 -24.38
N ASN A 245 9.11 14.25 -25.61
CA ASN A 245 9.81 13.61 -26.73
C ASN A 245 10.32 12.20 -26.41
N GLY A 246 9.62 11.51 -25.50
CA GLY A 246 9.96 10.18 -25.05
C GLY A 246 9.44 9.09 -25.97
N THR A 247 10.04 7.89 -25.87
CA THR A 247 9.51 6.71 -26.55
C THR A 247 9.31 5.59 -25.55
N SER A 248 8.17 4.93 -25.61
CA SER A 248 7.87 3.77 -24.76
C SER A 248 8.55 2.47 -25.26
N VAL A 249 9.57 2.60 -26.11
CA VAL A 249 10.30 1.47 -26.69
C VAL A 249 11.47 1.12 -25.77
N ALA A 250 11.89 -0.13 -25.77
CA ALA A 250 13.02 -0.59 -24.96
C ALA A 250 14.28 0.25 -25.23
N GLY A 251 14.83 0.89 -24.18
CA GLY A 251 16.04 1.72 -24.25
C GLY A 251 15.97 2.99 -23.40
N ASP A 252 14.77 3.54 -23.19
CA ASP A 252 14.55 4.70 -22.31
C ASP A 252 13.49 4.37 -21.26
N VAL A 253 13.93 3.85 -20.12
CA VAL A 253 13.04 3.33 -19.07
C VAL A 253 12.15 4.37 -18.43
N ARG A 254 12.53 5.65 -18.51
CA ARG A 254 11.75 6.80 -18.05
C ARG A 254 10.34 6.82 -18.65
N PHE A 255 10.19 6.23 -19.83
CA PHE A 255 8.96 6.27 -20.64
C PHE A 255 8.28 4.91 -20.79
N THR A 256 8.63 3.92 -19.97
CA THR A 256 8.13 2.54 -20.12
C THR A 256 7.07 2.15 -19.11
N THR A 257 7.25 2.53 -17.84
CA THR A 257 6.33 2.24 -16.75
C THR A 257 6.32 3.41 -15.78
N CYS A 258 5.23 3.59 -15.04
CA CYS A 258 5.20 4.48 -13.89
C CYS A 258 4.81 3.73 -12.62
N ILE A 259 5.35 4.19 -11.49
CA ILE A 259 4.91 3.75 -10.17
C ILE A 259 3.69 4.57 -9.79
N MET A 260 2.57 3.89 -9.58
CA MET A 260 1.34 4.49 -9.10
C MET A 260 1.30 4.45 -7.58
N LEU A 261 1.34 5.64 -6.96
CA LEU A 261 1.22 5.84 -5.52
C LEU A 261 -0.22 6.22 -5.16
N ASP A 262 -1.10 5.22 -5.13
CA ASP A 262 -2.49 5.40 -4.69
C ASP A 262 -2.63 5.25 -3.17
N ALA A 263 -3.86 5.42 -2.67
CA ALA A 263 -4.13 5.36 -1.23
C ALA A 263 -3.69 4.02 -0.61
N GLU A 264 -3.96 2.89 -1.27
CA GLU A 264 -3.54 1.56 -0.82
C GLU A 264 -2.01 1.45 -0.73
N THR A 265 -1.31 1.90 -1.78
CA THR A 265 0.16 1.86 -1.85
C THR A 265 0.79 2.75 -0.79
N LEU A 266 0.29 3.98 -0.61
CA LEU A 266 0.82 4.92 0.39
C LEU A 266 0.58 4.42 1.82
N LEU A 267 -0.57 3.81 2.10
CA LEU A 267 -0.90 3.27 3.42
C LEU A 267 0.07 2.15 3.82
N GLN A 268 0.35 1.21 2.93
CA GLN A 268 1.27 0.12 3.27
C GLN A 268 2.72 0.60 3.37
N LEU A 269 3.15 1.57 2.54
CA LEU A 269 4.51 2.10 2.58
C LEU A 269 4.78 2.96 3.81
N ALA A 270 3.75 3.58 4.39
CA ALA A 270 3.89 4.37 5.62
C ALA A 270 4.43 3.55 6.81
N GLU A 271 4.18 2.23 6.80
CA GLU A 271 4.64 1.29 7.83
C GLU A 271 5.89 0.51 7.40
N ALA A 272 6.43 0.79 6.21
CA ALA A 272 7.63 0.14 5.71
C ALA A 272 8.90 0.72 6.40
N PRO A 273 9.81 -0.14 6.89
CA PRO A 273 11.03 0.31 7.56
C PRO A 273 11.91 1.08 6.57
N GLN A 274 12.53 2.16 7.06
CA GLN A 274 13.45 2.95 6.23
C GLN A 274 14.68 2.15 5.83
N ASP A 275 15.24 1.39 6.78
CA ASP A 275 16.41 0.56 6.54
C ASP A 275 16.00 -0.82 6.04
N LEU A 276 16.57 -1.20 4.90
CA LEU A 276 16.09 -2.35 4.13
C LEU A 276 16.65 -3.67 4.62
N GLY A 277 17.67 -3.63 5.48
CA GLY A 277 18.26 -4.82 6.11
C GLY A 277 18.54 -5.96 5.13
N LEU A 278 18.86 -5.64 3.87
CA LEU A 278 18.96 -6.64 2.80
C LEU A 278 20.23 -7.45 3.02
N ASP A 279 20.09 -8.55 3.75
CA ASP A 279 21.05 -9.64 3.68
C ASP A 279 20.67 -10.51 2.48
N TYR A 280 21.35 -10.29 1.35
CA TYR A 280 21.22 -11.06 0.12
C TYR A 280 21.56 -12.55 0.30
N ASN A 281 22.22 -12.92 1.40
CA ASN A 281 22.48 -14.32 1.75
C ASN A 281 21.39 -14.90 2.67
N SER A 282 20.43 -14.09 3.13
CA SER A 282 19.33 -14.55 3.97
C SER A 282 18.19 -15.10 3.11
N SER A 283 17.57 -16.17 3.60
CA SER A 283 16.32 -16.66 3.02
C SER A 283 15.12 -15.73 3.24
N GLU A 284 15.30 -14.64 3.98
CA GLU A 284 14.27 -13.61 4.21
C GLU A 284 14.22 -12.57 3.09
N PHE A 285 15.24 -12.55 2.22
CA PHE A 285 15.32 -11.67 1.05
C PHE A 285 14.05 -11.68 0.19
N PHE A 286 13.33 -12.80 0.08
CA PHE A 286 12.12 -12.94 -0.73
C PHE A 286 10.80 -12.60 0.00
N ARG A 287 10.84 -12.07 1.23
CA ARG A 287 9.65 -11.98 2.11
C ARG A 287 9.07 -10.58 2.29
N SER A 288 9.35 -9.60 1.43
CA SER A 288 8.69 -8.30 1.56
C SER A 288 7.18 -8.44 1.45
N GLN A 289 6.49 -7.95 2.47
CA GLN A 289 5.04 -7.75 2.46
C GLN A 289 4.62 -6.44 1.80
N TYR A 290 5.57 -5.54 1.54
CA TYR A 290 5.36 -4.23 0.91
C TYR A 290 5.53 -4.32 -0.61
N TRP A 291 4.71 -3.61 -1.38
CA TRP A 291 4.66 -3.70 -2.85
C TRP A 291 4.11 -2.43 -3.52
N VAL A 292 4.49 -2.17 -4.77
CA VAL A 292 4.03 -0.98 -5.52
C VAL A 292 3.20 -1.36 -6.74
N LYS A 293 2.30 -0.46 -7.16
CA LYS A 293 1.57 -0.59 -8.43
C LYS A 293 2.43 -0.07 -9.58
N MET A 294 2.64 -0.91 -10.59
CA MET A 294 3.32 -0.57 -11.82
C MET A 294 2.29 -0.43 -12.94
N VAL A 295 2.33 0.68 -13.68
CA VAL A 295 1.47 0.93 -14.83
C VAL A 295 2.34 1.10 -16.07
N ASP A 296 2.28 0.12 -16.96
CA ASP A 296 3.03 0.14 -18.21
C ASP A 296 2.37 1.04 -19.26
N ALA A 297 3.20 1.80 -19.99
CA ALA A 297 2.76 2.69 -21.06
C ALA A 297 2.08 1.93 -22.22
N LYS A 298 2.63 0.77 -22.60
CA LYS A 298 2.11 -0.11 -23.65
C LYS A 298 1.89 -1.52 -23.12
N SER A 299 0.77 -1.70 -22.43
CA SER A 299 0.33 -2.99 -21.89
C SER A 299 -1.05 -3.35 -22.45
N GLY A 300 -1.29 -4.64 -22.70
CA GLY A 300 -2.60 -5.17 -23.06
C GLY A 300 -3.51 -5.46 -21.85
N TYR A 301 -3.05 -5.14 -20.63
CA TYR A 301 -3.77 -5.40 -19.40
C TYR A 301 -4.49 -4.13 -18.92
N GLU A 302 -5.72 -4.29 -18.45
CA GLU A 302 -6.53 -3.20 -17.91
C GLU A 302 -6.04 -2.76 -16.51
N GLU A 303 -5.50 -3.70 -15.74
CA GLU A 303 -5.04 -3.53 -14.36
C GLU A 303 -3.56 -3.11 -14.24
N ALA A 304 -3.21 -2.64 -13.05
CA ALA A 304 -1.82 -2.37 -12.65
C ALA A 304 -1.15 -3.65 -12.11
N PHE A 305 0.16 -3.79 -12.31
CA PHE A 305 0.92 -4.91 -11.75
C PHE A 305 1.36 -4.61 -10.34
N ARG A 306 1.50 -5.64 -9.49
CA ARG A 306 2.16 -5.51 -8.18
C ARG A 306 3.61 -5.97 -8.28
N ALA A 307 4.54 -5.09 -7.92
CA ALA A 307 5.96 -5.42 -7.75
C ALA A 307 6.32 -5.33 -6.28
N LEU A 308 6.88 -6.40 -5.71
CA LEU A 308 7.35 -6.40 -4.32
C LEU A 308 8.43 -5.34 -4.16
N LEU A 309 8.40 -4.59 -3.06
CA LEU A 309 9.36 -3.53 -2.80
C LEU A 309 10.76 -4.09 -2.58
N TYR A 310 10.87 -5.22 -1.86
CA TYR A 310 12.12 -5.94 -1.58
C TYR A 310 11.95 -7.43 -1.91
N ALA A 311 12.69 -7.93 -2.91
CA ALA A 311 12.82 -9.35 -3.22
C ALA A 311 13.80 -9.55 -4.37
N GLY A 312 14.27 -10.79 -4.54
CA GLY A 312 15.02 -11.23 -5.72
C GLY A 312 14.22 -11.26 -7.02
N ASP A 313 12.93 -10.93 -6.96
CA ASP A 313 12.11 -10.52 -8.12
C ASP A 313 11.30 -9.26 -7.80
N GLY A 314 11.86 -8.35 -7.00
CA GLY A 314 11.18 -7.13 -6.56
C GLY A 314 11.33 -5.97 -7.54
N LEU A 315 11.05 -4.78 -7.04
CA LEU A 315 11.07 -3.53 -7.80
C LEU A 315 12.46 -3.23 -8.37
N ALA A 316 13.53 -3.59 -7.66
CA ALA A 316 14.91 -3.47 -8.15
C ALA A 316 15.10 -4.32 -9.42
N GLU A 317 14.75 -5.60 -9.37
CA GLU A 317 14.85 -6.50 -10.52
C GLU A 317 14.01 -6.01 -11.71
N TYR A 318 12.77 -5.57 -11.45
CA TYR A 318 11.93 -4.98 -12.49
C TYR A 318 12.63 -3.81 -13.19
N TRP A 319 13.22 -2.90 -12.40
CA TRP A 319 13.90 -1.72 -12.92
C TRP A 319 15.22 -2.05 -13.62
N PHE A 320 16.04 -2.91 -13.04
CA PHE A 320 17.44 -3.10 -13.44
C PHE A 320 17.62 -4.29 -14.40
N HIS A 321 16.94 -5.42 -14.19
CA HIS A 321 17.05 -6.56 -15.11
C HIS A 321 16.40 -6.29 -16.47
N ARG A 322 15.32 -5.49 -16.52
CA ARG A 322 14.74 -5.00 -17.78
C ARG A 322 15.74 -4.15 -18.57
N ASN A 323 16.49 -3.29 -17.86
CA ASN A 323 17.57 -2.46 -18.43
C ASN A 323 18.73 -3.31 -18.97
N ARG A 324 19.20 -4.28 -18.19
CA ARG A 324 20.39 -5.07 -18.51
C ARG A 324 20.15 -6.11 -19.60
N SER A 325 19.00 -6.76 -19.60
CA SER A 325 18.75 -7.93 -20.46
C SER A 325 17.99 -7.62 -21.75
N ARG A 326 17.34 -6.44 -21.86
CA ARG A 326 16.38 -6.10 -22.94
C ARG A 326 15.32 -7.19 -23.19
N ARG A 327 15.10 -8.11 -22.23
CA ARG A 327 14.15 -9.20 -22.36
C ARG A 327 12.74 -8.71 -22.04
N LEU A 328 11.76 -9.32 -22.69
CA LEU A 328 10.37 -9.21 -22.28
C LEU A 328 10.24 -9.77 -20.86
N VAL A 329 9.76 -8.93 -19.96
CA VAL A 329 9.36 -9.31 -18.61
C VAL A 329 8.13 -10.20 -18.70
N VAL A 330 8.14 -11.35 -18.02
CA VAL A 330 7.00 -12.28 -18.03
C VAL A 330 6.15 -12.03 -16.79
N HIS A 331 4.88 -11.66 -17.01
CA HIS A 331 3.90 -11.48 -15.94
C HIS A 331 3.17 -12.79 -15.65
N ARG A 332 2.81 -13.03 -14.38
CA ARG A 332 1.98 -14.18 -14.00
C ARG A 332 0.69 -13.73 -13.35
N LYS A 333 -0.41 -14.43 -13.67
CA LYS A 333 -1.70 -14.29 -12.98
C LYS A 333 -1.55 -14.88 -11.58
N ASN A 334 -2.05 -14.19 -10.57
CA ASN A 334 -2.17 -14.76 -9.24
C ASN A 334 -3.37 -15.70 -9.18
N SER A 335 -3.16 -16.94 -8.74
CA SER A 335 -4.22 -17.94 -8.56
C SER A 335 -5.16 -17.64 -7.39
N GLU A 336 -4.71 -16.85 -6.42
CA GLU A 336 -5.44 -16.44 -5.21
C GLU A 336 -6.08 -15.05 -5.35
N ASN A 337 -5.61 -14.21 -6.29
CA ASN A 337 -6.16 -12.88 -6.56
C ASN A 337 -6.45 -12.72 -8.06
N LEU A 338 -7.65 -13.12 -8.47
CA LEU A 338 -8.14 -12.96 -9.85
C LEU A 338 -8.15 -11.47 -10.22
N GLY A 339 -7.31 -11.08 -11.19
CA GLY A 339 -7.17 -9.69 -11.65
C GLY A 339 -5.83 -9.03 -11.27
N VAL A 340 -5.08 -9.60 -10.33
CA VAL A 340 -3.78 -9.06 -9.91
C VAL A 340 -2.64 -9.79 -10.63
N LEU A 341 -1.81 -9.02 -11.33
CA LEU A 341 -0.62 -9.52 -12.03
C LEU A 341 0.62 -9.22 -11.20
N TYR A 342 1.46 -10.24 -10.97
CA TYR A 342 2.69 -10.10 -10.19
C TYR A 342 3.91 -10.11 -11.10
N TYR A 343 4.90 -9.31 -10.70
CA TYR A 343 6.27 -9.44 -11.17
C TYR A 343 7.02 -10.38 -10.23
N GLY A 344 7.66 -11.43 -10.79
CA GLY A 344 8.40 -12.43 -10.02
C GLY A 344 7.64 -13.71 -9.67
N PHE A 345 8.22 -14.52 -8.77
CA PHE A 345 7.47 -15.57 -8.07
C PHE A 345 6.36 -14.92 -7.24
N ALA A 346 5.11 -15.34 -7.43
CA ALA A 346 4.04 -14.98 -6.50
C ALA A 346 4.45 -15.45 -5.08
N PRO A 347 4.06 -14.75 -4.00
CA PRO A 347 4.26 -15.27 -2.66
C PRO A 347 3.44 -16.54 -2.49
N CYS A 348 4.01 -17.68 -2.85
CA CYS A 348 3.48 -19.00 -2.53
C CYS A 348 4.11 -19.45 -1.22
N GLU A 349 3.33 -20.12 -0.37
CA GLU A 349 3.92 -21.03 0.60
C GLU A 349 4.89 -21.97 -0.13
N LEU A 350 6.13 -22.05 0.38
CA LEU A 350 7.18 -22.89 -0.21
C LEU A 350 6.63 -24.29 -0.48
N THR A 351 6.82 -24.80 -1.70
CA THR A 351 6.50 -26.20 -1.97
C THR A 351 7.30 -27.10 -1.01
N PRO A 352 6.82 -28.33 -0.71
CA PRO A 352 7.57 -29.25 0.15
C PRO A 352 9.02 -29.48 -0.31
N HIS A 353 9.28 -29.42 -1.62
CA HIS A 353 10.61 -29.53 -2.19
C HIS A 353 11.49 -28.30 -1.93
N GLU A 354 10.94 -27.09 -2.10
CA GLU A 354 11.65 -25.84 -1.81
C GLU A 354 11.90 -25.68 -0.32
N LYS A 355 10.96 -26.11 0.52
CA LYS A 355 11.13 -26.18 1.98
C LYS A 355 12.25 -27.16 2.36
N ALA A 356 12.29 -28.33 1.72
CA ALA A 356 13.36 -29.30 1.93
C ALA A 356 14.73 -28.78 1.47
N MET A 357 14.82 -28.07 0.34
CA MET A 357 16.06 -27.43 -0.12
C MET A 357 16.50 -26.31 0.84
N GLN A 358 15.55 -25.54 1.36
CA GLN A 358 15.81 -24.50 2.35
C GLN A 358 16.30 -25.08 3.69
N ASP A 359 15.69 -26.17 4.16
CA ASP A 359 16.10 -26.85 5.38
C ASP A 359 17.48 -27.51 5.22
N ALA A 360 17.77 -28.07 4.04
CA ALA A 360 19.09 -28.59 3.71
C ALA A 360 20.16 -27.48 3.67
N PHE A 361 19.83 -26.32 3.12
CA PHE A 361 20.73 -25.16 3.09
C PHE A 361 20.98 -24.60 4.50
N LYS A 362 19.95 -24.50 5.35
CA LYS A 362 20.08 -24.11 6.76
C LYS A 362 20.93 -25.10 7.56
N ALA A 363 20.79 -26.40 7.31
CA ALA A 363 21.61 -27.43 7.91
C ALA A 363 23.09 -27.29 7.49
N HIS A 364 23.34 -26.97 6.22
CA HIS A 364 24.68 -26.73 5.69
C HIS A 364 25.33 -25.46 6.29
N MET A 365 24.59 -24.37 6.39
CA MET A 365 25.08 -23.11 6.99
C MET A 365 25.35 -23.24 8.50
N LYS A 366 24.59 -24.08 9.22
CA LYS A 366 24.88 -24.43 10.63
C LYS A 366 26.14 -25.29 10.80
N GLN A 367 26.52 -26.07 9.78
CA GLN A 367 27.76 -26.86 9.81
C GLN A 367 29.00 -26.02 9.45
N GLY A 368 28.83 -24.89 8.76
CA GLY A 368 29.90 -23.99 8.35
C GLY A 368 30.45 -23.04 9.43
N THR A 369 29.81 -22.91 10.59
CA THR A 369 30.28 -22.05 11.70
C THR A 369 31.33 -22.71 12.60
N GLY A 370 31.87 -23.87 12.22
CA GLY A 370 32.77 -24.70 13.04
C GLY A 370 34.23 -24.81 12.57
N ILE A 371 34.75 -23.93 11.70
CA ILE A 371 36.18 -23.95 11.33
C ILE A 371 36.77 -22.54 11.34
N ARG A 372 37.06 -22.02 12.53
CA ARG A 372 38.15 -21.04 12.76
C ARG A 372 38.73 -21.28 14.16
N GLY A 373 39.91 -21.90 14.19
CA GLY A 373 40.72 -21.99 15.41
C GLY A 373 41.68 -23.16 15.42
N ASP A 374 42.65 -23.19 14.49
CA ASP A 374 44.07 -23.41 14.83
C ASP A 374 44.90 -23.60 13.57
N GLN A 375 45.44 -22.49 13.06
CA GLN A 375 46.79 -22.48 12.49
C GLN A 375 47.41 -21.11 12.77
N LYS A 376 48.20 -21.03 13.84
CA LYS A 376 49.43 -20.24 13.86
C LYS A 376 50.36 -20.65 15.01
N LYS A 377 51.60 -20.97 14.62
CA LYS A 377 52.88 -20.98 15.38
C LYS A 377 53.21 -22.27 16.15
N ASN A 378 53.94 -23.19 15.52
CA ASN A 378 55.41 -23.13 15.37
C ASN A 378 55.84 -23.95 14.15
#